data_AF-A0A526YDW3-F1
#
_entry.id   AF-A0A526YDW3-F1
#
_cell.length_a   1.000
_cell.length_b   1.000
_cell.length_c   1.000
_cell.angle_alpha   90.00
_cell.angle_beta   90.00
_cell.angle_gamma   90.00
#
_symmetry.space_group_name_H-M   'P 1'
#
loop_
_entity.id
_entity.type
_entity.pdbx_description
1 polymer ?
#
loop_
_entity_poly.entity_id
_entity_poly.type
_entity_poly.pdbx_seq_one_letter_code
_entity_poly.pdbx_strand_id
1 'polypeptide(L)' 'SEPGVASVLNDGREVIGREAQGRFIPLFMTIGRLPNDSGFCAVVRDITQWKRAEEDLTQARAVAERASSQKTDFL' A
#
# COMPACT_ATOMS: atom_id res chain seq x y z
N SER A 1 18.98 -15.73 -10.84
CA SER A 1 19.22 -14.30 -10.58
C SER A 1 17.88 -13.67 -10.23
N GLU A 2 17.64 -13.43 -8.95
CA GLU A 2 16.34 -12.97 -8.46
C GLU A 2 16.07 -11.52 -8.90
N PRO A 3 15.00 -11.26 -9.68
CA PRO A 3 14.66 -9.91 -10.14
C PRO A 3 14.10 -8.99 -9.03
N GLY A 4 14.07 -9.46 -7.77
CA GLY A 4 13.41 -8.77 -6.67
C GLY A 4 14.05 -7.44 -6.27
N VAL A 5 15.36 -7.28 -6.45
CA VAL A 5 16.08 -6.07 -6.00
C VAL A 5 16.02 -4.96 -7.04
N ALA A 6 16.05 -5.29 -8.34
CA ALA A 6 16.06 -4.30 -9.42
C ALA A 6 14.76 -3.47 -9.51
N SER A 7 13.62 -4.08 -9.18
CA SER A 7 12.31 -3.40 -9.16
C SER A 7 12.19 -2.39 -8.01
N VAL A 8 12.81 -2.66 -6.86
CA VAL A 8 12.79 -1.76 -5.69
C VAL A 8 13.65 -0.50 -5.95
N LEU A 9 14.57 -0.57 -6.91
CA LEU A 9 15.50 0.51 -7.23
C LEU A 9 14.88 1.69 -8.01
N ASN A 10 13.72 1.52 -8.67
CA ASN A 10 13.09 2.59 -9.46
C ASN A 10 11.60 2.79 -9.21
N ASP A 11 10.80 1.73 -9.04
CA ASP A 11 9.33 1.85 -8.94
C ASP A 11 8.79 1.72 -7.50
N GLY A 12 9.66 1.35 -6.57
CA GLY A 12 9.29 1.04 -5.19
C GLY A 12 8.42 -0.22 -5.08
N ARG A 13 8.12 -0.62 -3.84
CA ARG A 13 7.33 -1.81 -3.56
C ARG A 13 6.54 -1.66 -2.27
N GLU A 14 5.31 -2.16 -2.29
CA GLU A 14 4.55 -2.41 -1.07
C GLU A 14 5.12 -3.62 -0.31
N VAL A 15 5.43 -3.41 0.96
CA VAL A 15 5.98 -4.40 1.87
C VAL A 15 5.24 -4.36 3.20
N ILE A 16 5.38 -5.41 4.00
CA ILE A 16 4.85 -5.45 5.37
C ILE A 16 6.01 -5.19 6.33
N GLY A 17 5.91 -4.10 7.07
CA GLY A 17 6.83 -3.78 8.16
C GLY A 17 6.31 -4.25 9.51
N ARG A 18 7.21 -4.37 10.48
CA ARG A 18 6.87 -4.62 11.89
C ARG A 18 7.37 -3.46 12.73
N GLU A 19 6.47 -2.77 13.41
CA GLU A 19 6.85 -1.69 14.33
C GLU A 19 7.43 -2.24 15.65
N ALA A 20 8.02 -1.38 16.48
CA ALA A 20 8.65 -1.77 17.74
C ALA A 20 7.71 -2.51 18.71
N GLN A 21 6.41 -2.19 18.68
CA GLN A 21 5.38 -2.85 19.49
C GLN A 21 4.88 -4.18 18.89
N GLY A 22 5.43 -4.62 17.75
CA GLY A 22 5.13 -5.91 17.13
C GLY A 22 3.97 -5.92 16.14
N ARG A 23 3.25 -4.80 15.97
CA ARG A 23 2.19 -4.68 14.95
C ARG A 23 2.78 -4.70 13.54
N PHE A 24 2.07 -5.37 12.64
CA PHE A 24 2.36 -5.33 11.21
C PHE A 24 1.67 -4.14 10.55
N ILE A 25 2.42 -3.36 9.77
CA ILE A 25 1.93 -2.18 9.05
C ILE A 25 2.30 -2.28 7.57
N PRO A 26 1.40 -1.89 6.65
CA PRO A 26 1.73 -1.79 5.25
C PRO A 26 2.64 -0.58 5.01
N LEU A 27 3.72 -0.79 4.28
CA LEU A 27 4.72 0.23 3.96
C LEU A 27 4.97 0.27 2.46
N PHE A 28 5.24 1.44 1.92
CA PHE A 28 5.83 1.60 0.59
C PHE A 28 7.32 1.90 0.72
N MET A 29 8.16 1.10 0.07
CA MET A 29 9.61 1.18 0.19
C MET A 29 10.28 1.38 -1.18
N THR A 30 11.23 2.30 -1.25
CA THR A 30 12.18 2.44 -2.36
C THR A 30 13.60 2.32 -1.83
N ILE A 31 14.52 1.83 -2.67
CA ILE A 31 15.95 1.76 -2.35
C ILE A 31 16.71 2.47 -3.46
N GLY A 32 17.68 3.32 -3.14
CA GLY A 32 18.57 3.94 -4.10
C GLY A 32 20.03 3.65 -3.76
N ARG A 33 20.88 3.46 -4.77
CA ARG A 33 22.33 3.38 -4.55
C ARG A 33 22.89 4.79 -4.38
N LEU A 34 23.74 4.99 -3.37
CA LEU A 34 24.45 6.25 -3.18
C LEU A 34 25.61 6.37 -4.19
N PRO A 35 26.06 7.60 -4.53
CA PRO A 35 27.21 7.80 -5.41
C PRO A 35 28.47 7.09 -4.89
N ASN A 36 29.38 6.73 -5.80
CA ASN A 36 30.70 6.16 -5.49
C ASN A 36 30.64 4.87 -4.65
N ASP A 37 29.60 4.06 -4.82
CA ASP A 37 29.36 2.80 -4.08
C ASP A 37 29.40 2.97 -2.54
N SER A 38 29.06 4.16 -2.06
CA SER A 38 29.04 4.52 -0.64
C SER A 38 27.88 3.90 0.17
N GLY A 39 27.11 3.00 -0.45
CA GLY A 39 26.03 2.24 0.18
C GLY A 39 24.67 2.45 -0.48
N PHE A 40 23.61 2.19 0.29
CA PHE A 40 22.23 2.30 -0.14
C PHE A 40 21.45 3.21 0.79
N CYS A 41 20.49 3.95 0.24
CA CYS A 41 19.50 4.71 0.97
C CYS A 41 18.14 4.04 0.76
N ALA A 42 17.44 3.71 1.85
CA ALA A 42 16.08 3.20 1.80
C ALA A 42 15.12 4.28 2.29
N VAL A 43 14.10 4.58 1.49
CA VAL A 43 13.00 5.46 1.90
C VAL A 43 11.78 4.57 2.14
N VAL A 44 11.18 4.72 3.32
CA VAL A 44 10.05 3.91 3.77
C VAL A 44 8.92 4.84 4.18
N ARG A 45 7.72 4.62 3.65
CA ARG A 45 6.52 5.39 3.96
C ARG A 45 5.43 4.48 4.52
N ASP A 46 4.84 4.86 5.64
CA ASP A 46 3.63 4.22 6.14
C ASP A 46 2.44 4.58 5.25
N ILE A 47 1.78 3.56 4.68
CA ILE A 47 0.62 3.72 3.80
C ILE A 47 -0.69 3.25 4.45
N THR A 48 -0.69 3.03 5.77
CA THR A 48 -1.88 2.58 6.53
C THR A 48 -3.07 3.52 6.32
N GLN A 49 -2.84 4.84 6.35
CA GLN A 49 -3.91 5.81 6.14
C GLN A 49 -4.50 5.75 4.73
N TRP A 50 -3.64 5.58 3.72
CA TRP A 50 -4.06 5.46 2.33
C TRP A 50 -4.90 4.21 2.09
N LYS A 51 -4.44 3.04 2.59
CA LYS A 51 -5.19 1.79 2.46
C LYS A 51 -6.56 1.84 3.16
N ARG A 52 -6.64 2.47 4.33
CA ARG A 52 -7.93 2.66 5.02
C ARG A 52 -8.89 3.53 4.22
N ALA A 53 -8.39 4.64 3.66
CA ALA A 53 -9.23 5.53 2.85
C ALA A 53 -9.76 4.83 1.58
N GLU A 54 -8.95 4.01 0.93
CA GLU A 54 -9.38 3.20 -0.23
C GLU A 54 -10.45 2.17 0.15
N GLU A 55 -10.28 1.51 1.29
CA GLU A 55 -11.22 0.51 1.80
C GLU A 55 -12.55 1.16 2.21
N ASP A 56 -12.51 2.29 2.91
CA ASP A 56 -13.70 3.05 3.31
C ASP A 56 -14.52 3.52 2.10
N LEU A 57 -13.85 4.03 1.05
CA LEU A 57 -14.51 4.42 -0.20
C LEU A 57 -15.16 3.22 -0.90
N THR A 58 -14.46 2.08 -0.92
CA THR A 58 -14.98 0.84 -1.50
C THR A 58 -16.22 0.35 -0.74
N GLN A 59 -16.18 0.37 0.59
CA GLN A 59 -17.30 -0.02 1.44
C GLN A 59 -18.49 0.92 1.26
N ALA A 60 -18.27 2.24 1.25
CA ALA A 60 -19.33 3.23 1.05
C ALA A 60 -20.05 3.03 -0.29
N ARG A 61 -19.29 2.75 -1.36
CA ARG A 61 -19.85 2.41 -2.67
C ARG A 61 -20.68 1.13 -2.63
N ALA A 62 -20.17 0.06 -2.02
CA ALA A 62 -20.89 -1.21 -1.91
C ALA A 62 -22.21 -1.07 -1.12
N VAL A 63 -22.23 -0.25 -0.06
CA VAL A 63 -23.45 0.04 0.70
C VAL A 63 -24.46 0.82 -0.15
N ALA A 64 -24.01 1.84 -0.88
CA ALA A 64 -24.89 2.62 -1.76
C ALA A 64 -25.48 1.76 -2.89
N GLU A 65 -24.67 0.89 -3.53
CA GLU A 65 -25.13 -0.04 -4.56
C GLU A 65 -26.18 -1.02 -4.02
N ARG A 66 -25.96 -1.62 -2.83
CA ARG A 66 -26.94 -2.50 -2.18
C ARG A 66 -28.23 -1.79 -1.80
N ALA A 67 -28.14 -0.54 -1.33
CA ALA A 67 -29.33 0.25 -1.00
C ALA A 67 -30.12 0.65 -2.26
N SER A 68 -29.43 0.87 -3.38
CA SER A 68 -30.06 1.16 -4.68
C SER A 68 -30.73 -0.08 -5.26
N SER A 69 -30.09 -1.26 -5.22
CA SER A 69 -30.68 -2.50 -5.72
C SER A 69 -31.96 -2.89 -4.97
N GLN A 70 -32.04 -2.60 -3.68
CA GLN A 70 -33.26 -2.82 -2.88
C GLN A 70 -34.42 -1.91 -3.26
N LYS A 71 -34.17 -0.76 -3.93
CA LYS A 71 -35.24 0.11 -4.46
C LYS A 71 -35.71 -0.30 -5.86
N THR A 72 -34.89 -1.02 -6.62
CA THR A 72 -35.24 -1.44 -7.99
C THR A 72 -36.22 -2.64 -8.00
N ASP A 73 -36.21 -3.48 -6.97
CA ASP A 73 -37.17 -4.61 -6.84
C ASP A 73 -38.58 -4.19 -6.35
N PHE A 74 -38.85 -2.89 -6.20
CA PHE A 74 -40.12 -2.35 -5.70
C PHE A 74 -40.95 -1.57 -6.77
N LEU A 75 -40.68 -1.77 -8.06
CA LEU A 75 -41.48 -1.24 -9.18
C LEU A 75 -42.07 -2.37 -10.03
#